data_AF-A0A529KH55-F1
#
_entry.id   AF-A0A529KH55-F1
#
_cell.length_a   1.000
_cell.length_b   1.000
_cell.length_c   1.000
_cell.angle_alpha   90.00
_cell.angle_beta   90.00
_cell.angle_gamma   90.00
#
_symmetry.space_group_name_H-M   'P 1'
#
loop_
_entity.id
_entity.type
_entity.pdbx_description
1 polymer ?
#
loop_
_entity_poly.entity_id
_entity_poly.type
_entity_poly.pdbx_seq_one_letter_code
_entity_poly.pdbx_strand_id
1 'polypeptide(L)' 'VLDGDYAPRSAVDIFVKDLGIIQDMARSAKFPVPVAAAALQMFLMTSAAGMGRDDDASVARLYARITGTDLPGEPQT' A
#
# COMPACT_ATOMS: atom_id res chain seq x y z
N VAL A 1 -2.05 -8.69 -8.48
CA VAL A 1 -0.70 -9.25 -8.14
C VAL A 1 -0.34 -10.45 -9.01
N LEU A 2 -1.05 -11.59 -8.91
CA LEU A 2 -0.69 -12.81 -9.67
C LEU A 2 -0.87 -12.63 -11.19
N ASP A 3 -1.88 -11.85 -11.60
CA ASP A 3 -2.17 -11.58 -13.01
C ASP A 3 -1.44 -10.34 -13.56
N GLY A 4 -0.62 -9.65 -12.76
CA GLY A 4 0.06 -8.41 -13.16
C GLY A 4 -0.88 -7.22 -13.47
N ASP A 5 -2.20 -7.36 -13.30
CA ASP A 5 -3.17 -6.27 -13.43
C ASP A 5 -3.17 -5.41 -12.17
N TYR A 6 -2.91 -4.11 -12.35
CA TYR A 6 -2.92 -3.06 -11.31
C TYR A 6 -3.84 -1.90 -11.71
N ALA A 7 -4.79 -2.13 -12.64
CA ALA A 7 -5.82 -1.15 -12.96
C ALA A 7 -6.62 -0.80 -11.69
N PRO A 8 -6.91 0.48 -11.42
CA PRO A 8 -7.43 0.90 -10.13
C PRO A 8 -8.86 0.42 -9.92
N ARG A 9 -9.01 -0.67 -9.17
CA ARG A 9 -10.30 -1.14 -8.62
C ARG A 9 -10.49 -0.62 -7.20
N SER A 10 -9.39 -0.51 -6.47
CA SER A 10 -9.29 0.25 -5.22
C SER A 10 -7.94 0.96 -5.17
N ALA A 11 -7.92 2.30 -5.15
CA ALA A 11 -6.66 3.05 -5.22
C ALA A 11 -5.87 3.00 -3.89
N VAL A 12 -4.54 3.01 -3.98
CA VAL A 12 -3.62 3.14 -2.83
C VAL A 12 -4.02 4.29 -1.89
N ASP A 13 -4.40 5.45 -2.44
CA ASP A 13 -4.79 6.62 -1.63
C ASP A 13 -6.10 6.40 -0.84
N ILE A 14 -6.97 5.47 -1.26
CA ILE A 14 -8.17 5.10 -0.48
C ILE A 14 -7.72 4.40 0.82
N PHE A 15 -6.74 3.50 0.73
CA PHE A 15 -6.19 2.83 1.90
C PHE A 15 -5.41 3.78 2.82
N VAL A 16 -4.71 4.78 2.26
CA VAL A 16 -4.11 5.87 3.06
C VAL A 16 -5.19 6.58 3.89
N LYS A 17 -6.32 6.94 3.27
CA LYS A 17 -7.44 7.60 3.95
C LYS A 17 -8.05 6.73 5.04
N ASP A 18 -8.40 5.48 4.72
CA ASP A 18 -9.10 4.59 5.65
C ASP A 18 -8.22 4.20 6.84
N LEU A 19 -6.93 3.90 6.61
CA LEU A 19 -5.99 3.60 7.70
C LEU A 19 -5.68 4.83 8.55
N GLY A 20 -5.70 6.04 7.98
CA GLY A 20 -5.64 7.30 8.74
C GLY A 20 -6.80 7.42 9.73
N ILE A 21 -8.04 7.18 9.26
CA ILE A 21 -9.23 7.18 10.12
C ILE A 21 -9.11 6.13 11.25
N ILE A 22 -8.60 4.94 10.94
CA ILE A 22 -8.37 3.89 11.94
C ILE A 22 -7.35 4.35 12.99
N GLN A 23 -6.25 4.99 12.60
CA GLN A 23 -5.26 5.54 13.54
C GLN A 23 -5.86 6.60 14.46
N ASP A 24 -6.71 7.48 13.92
CA ASP A 24 -7.36 8.54 14.70
C ASP A 24 -8.34 7.96 15.72
N MET A 25 -9.15 6.97 15.32
CA MET A 25 -10.04 6.25 16.24
C MET A 25 -9.25 5.53 17.33
N ALA A 26 -8.17 4.83 16.96
CA ALA A 26 -7.32 4.09 17.90
C ALA A 26 -6.65 5.02 18.91
N ARG A 27 -6.17 6.18 18.46
CA ARG A 27 -5.59 7.23 19.32
C ARG A 27 -6.62 7.76 20.31
N SER A 28 -7.84 8.05 19.86
CA SER A 28 -8.93 8.52 20.72
C SER A 28 -9.30 7.48 21.79
N ALA A 29 -9.32 6.20 21.41
CA ALA A 29 -9.59 5.08 22.32
C ALA A 29 -8.40 4.65 23.18
N LYS A 30 -7.20 5.25 23.01
CA LYS A 30 -5.94 4.79 23.62
C LYS A 30 -5.67 3.29 23.40
N PHE A 31 -6.05 2.79 22.22
CA PHE A 31 -5.96 1.37 21.86
C PHE A 31 -4.83 1.13 20.85
N PRO A 32 -3.94 0.15 21.10
CA PRO A 32 -2.82 -0.12 20.19
C PRO A 32 -3.27 -0.86 18.93
N VAL A 33 -2.86 -0.36 17.76
CA VAL A 33 -3.15 -0.97 16.44
C VAL A 33 -1.88 -1.14 15.59
N PRO A 34 -0.87 -1.91 16.05
CA PRO A 34 0.46 -1.95 15.43
C PRO A 34 0.44 -2.42 13.97
N VAL A 35 -0.43 -3.38 13.63
CA VAL A 35 -0.56 -3.89 12.25
C VAL A 35 -1.14 -2.82 11.31
N ALA A 36 -2.18 -2.11 11.74
CA ALA A 36 -2.76 -1.02 10.96
C ALA A 36 -1.78 0.17 10.83
N ALA A 37 -0.98 0.44 11.86
CA ALA A 37 0.04 1.48 11.83
C ALA A 37 1.14 1.14 10.81
N ALA A 38 1.63 -0.10 10.82
CA ALA A 38 2.60 -0.58 9.84
C ALA A 38 2.01 -0.52 8.41
N ALA A 39 0.77 -0.97 8.22
CA ALA A 39 0.08 -0.89 6.94
C ALA A 39 -0.02 0.55 6.43
N LEU A 40 -0.39 1.52 7.29
CA LEU A 40 -0.46 2.93 6.90
C LEU A 40 0.88 3.44 6.37
N GLN A 41 1.99 3.10 7.03
CA GLN A 41 3.31 3.49 6.56
C GLN A 41 3.63 2.88 5.19
N MET A 42 3.26 1.62 4.96
CA MET A 42 3.44 0.97 3.65
C MET A 42 2.65 1.66 2.54
N PHE A 43 1.39 2.00 2.79
CA PHE A 43 0.55 2.72 1.81
C PHE A 43 1.03 4.16 1.56
N LEU A 44 1.50 4.86 2.60
CA LEU A 44 2.11 6.19 2.44
C LEU A 44 3.38 6.13 1.59
N MET A 45 4.28 5.17 1.84
CA MET A 45 5.48 4.98 1.01
C MET A 45 5.12 4.63 -0.43
N THR A 46 4.10 3.80 -0.64
CA THR A 46 3.64 3.39 -1.98
C THR A 46 3.04 4.58 -2.74
N SER A 47 2.21 5.39 -2.08
CA SER A 47 1.66 6.63 -2.65
C SER A 47 2.77 7.62 -3.00
N ALA A 48 3.73 7.83 -2.09
CA ALA A 48 4.90 8.70 -2.31
C ALA A 48 5.80 8.23 -3.46
N ALA A 49 5.82 6.94 -3.76
CA ALA A 49 6.52 6.38 -4.92
C ALA A 49 5.77 6.58 -6.25
N GLY A 50 4.71 7.39 -6.26
CA GLY A 50 3.95 7.77 -7.45
C GLY A 50 2.79 6.82 -7.79
N MET A 51 2.50 5.84 -6.94
CA MET A 51 1.49 4.81 -7.18
C MET A 51 0.16 5.09 -6.46
N GLY A 52 -0.08 6.33 -6.00
CA GLY A 52 -1.28 6.68 -5.22
C GLY A 52 -2.61 6.41 -5.94
N ARG A 53 -2.60 6.49 -7.28
CA ARG A 53 -3.77 6.23 -8.14
C ARG A 53 -3.83 4.81 -8.70
N ASP A 54 -2.83 3.98 -8.41
CA ASP A 54 -2.79 2.59 -8.84
C ASP A 54 -3.57 1.72 -7.84
N ASP A 55 -3.86 0.48 -8.23
CA ASP A 55 -4.50 -0.50 -7.33
C ASP A 55 -3.69 -0.71 -6.03
N ASP A 56 -4.37 -1.00 -4.92
CA ASP A 56 -3.79 -1.19 -3.59
C ASP A 56 -2.75 -2.31 -3.54
N ALA A 57 -2.86 -3.27 -4.47
CA ALA A 57 -1.85 -4.28 -4.74
C ALA A 57 -0.45 -3.70 -5.10
N SER A 58 -0.34 -2.42 -5.44
CA SER A 58 0.93 -1.74 -5.77
C SER A 58 1.92 -1.69 -4.60
N VAL A 59 1.48 -1.96 -3.37
CA VAL A 59 2.40 -2.19 -2.23
C VAL A 59 3.34 -3.38 -2.53
N ALA A 60 2.88 -4.41 -3.26
CA ALA A 60 3.73 -5.51 -3.70
C ALA A 60 4.80 -5.03 -4.69
N ARG A 61 4.46 -4.11 -5.60
CA ARG A 61 5.41 -3.48 -6.55
C ARG A 61 6.46 -2.66 -5.82
N LEU A 62 6.07 -1.96 -4.75
CA LEU A 62 7.02 -1.26 -3.89
C LEU A 62 8.01 -2.24 -3.24
N TYR A 63 7.52 -3.35 -2.67
CA TYR A 63 8.40 -4.37 -2.07
C TYR A 63 9.34 -5.01 -3.09
N ALA A 64 8.83 -5.34 -4.28
CA ALA A 64 9.61 -5.85 -5.39
C ALA A 64 10.77 -4.92 -5.74
N ARG A 65 10.50 -3.62 -5.90
CA ARG A 65 11.53 -2.59 -6.15
C ARG A 65 12.55 -2.48 -5.02
N ILE A 66 12.13 -2.53 -3.76
CA ILE A 66 13.03 -2.43 -2.61
C ILE A 66 13.94 -3.65 -2.49
N THR A 67 13.41 -4.83 -2.82
CA THR A 67 14.11 -6.11 -2.64
C THR A 67 14.87 -6.56 -3.89
N GLY A 68 14.69 -5.88 -5.03
CA GLY A 68 15.22 -6.32 -6.32
C GLY A 68 14.58 -7.62 -6.81
N THR A 69 13.33 -7.89 -6.41
CA THR A 69 12.58 -9.09 -6.82
C THR A 69 11.69 -8.73 -8.00
N ASP A 70 11.67 -9.58 -9.02
CA ASP A 70 10.76 -9.40 -10.17
C ASP A 70 9.34 -9.87 -9.83
N LEU A 71 8.34 -9.10 -10.27
CA LEU A 71 6.93 -9.50 -10.17
C LEU A 71 6.41 -10.09 -11.48
N PRO A 72 5.43 -11.01 -11.43
CA PRO A 72 4.76 -11.51 -12.61
C PRO A 72 4.17 -10.36 -13.44
N GLY A 73 4.55 -10.28 -14.72
CA GLY A 73 4.04 -9.26 -15.65
C GLY A 73 4.88 -7.99 -15.79
N GLU A 74 5.95 -7.79 -15.00
CA GLU A 74 6.96 -6.78 -15.31
C GLU A 74 8.01 -7.33 -16.31
N PRO A 75 8.58 -6.50 -17.21
CA PRO A 75 9.67 -6.95 -18.07
C PRO A 75 10.87 -7.32 -17.19
N GLN A 76 11.30 -8.58 -17.27
CA GLN A 76 12.52 -9.05 -16.60
C GLN A 76 13.72 -8.25 -17.15
N THR A 77 14.43 -7.53 -16.29
CA THR A 77 15.65 -6.79 -16.62
C THR A 77 16.87 -7.70 -16.69
#